data_AF-A0A821YLF4-F1
#
_entry.id   AF-A0A821YLF4-F1
#
_cell.length_a   1.000
_cell.length_b   1.000
_cell.length_c   1.000
_cell.angle_alpha   90.00
_cell.angle_beta   90.00
_cell.angle_gamma   90.00
#
_symmetry.space_group_name_H-M   'P 1'
#
loop_
_entity.id
_entity.type
_entity.pdbx_description
1 polymer ?
#
loop_
_entity_poly.entity_id
_entity_poly.type
_entity_poly.pdbx_seq_one_letter_code
_entity_poly.pdbx_strand_id
1 'polypeptide(L)'
;HRCSLLADLYYAYQYIYEYTTEPFVDTPPLILFNIARFIYHKLANLAGDIPPALSKFRTCYAACKIAKILNANKFSRQMIYLMRDLTFTHNLGNKRIEIEQLALEMEARTFTDDHDLLPLCYRCSHHNELLNARGNECSSCGSPFVLSFLSFDVLPLVEFILPSDINDEDALTLLEQVPNSQLESSTPSARTNQSTMNRLVITEQGNAARAEDKDPFLKKMSKYSSNPDEYRPVVVDRALLKAMDPSLVFICKWSFPLRWKWYRIIVPEQPVGRCRHCNKFYHNDEFELALLEQGGCPFCRNKKDTDLTGEYTCH
;
A
#
# COMPACT_ATOMS: atom_id res chain seq x y z
N HIS A 1 -16.22 11.23 1.17
CA HIS A 1 -14.98 11.00 1.98
C HIS A 1 -15.26 10.42 3.37
N ARG A 2 -16.03 11.08 4.25
CA ARG A 2 -16.28 10.58 5.63
C ARG A 2 -16.87 9.16 5.68
N CYS A 3 -17.89 8.87 4.87
CA CYS A 3 -18.51 7.53 4.85
C CYS A 3 -17.55 6.43 4.39
N SER A 4 -16.67 6.72 3.42
CA SER A 4 -15.66 5.75 2.97
C SER A 4 -14.63 5.48 4.07
N LEU A 5 -14.19 6.51 4.79
CA LEU A 5 -13.28 6.33 5.93
C LEU A 5 -13.92 5.48 7.04
N LEU A 6 -15.19 5.73 7.35
CA LEU A 6 -15.92 4.95 8.34
C LEU A 6 -16.06 3.48 7.90
N ALA A 7 -16.41 3.22 6.64
CA ALA A 7 -16.50 1.86 6.11
C ALA A 7 -15.16 1.12 6.25
N ASP A 8 -14.05 1.77 5.91
CA ASP A 8 -12.70 1.20 6.05
C ASP A 8 -12.38 0.86 7.52
N LEU A 9 -12.71 1.77 8.44
CA LEU A 9 -12.46 1.57 9.87
C LEU A 9 -13.32 0.47 10.45
N TYR A 10 -14.61 0.40 10.13
CA TYR A 10 -15.50 -0.65 10.64
C TYR A 10 -15.14 -2.02 10.10
N TYR A 11 -14.80 -2.12 8.81
CA TYR A 11 -14.31 -3.35 8.21
C TYR A 11 -13.04 -3.85 8.91
N ALA A 12 -12.04 -2.99 9.06
CA ALA A 12 -10.79 -3.34 9.74
C ALA A 12 -11.02 -3.69 11.22
N TYR A 13 -11.87 -2.92 11.90
CA TYR A 13 -12.10 -3.07 13.34
C TYR A 13 -12.83 -4.36 13.71
N GLN A 14 -13.63 -4.93 12.80
CA GLN A 14 -14.30 -6.21 13.05
C GLN A 14 -13.28 -7.29 13.47
N TYR A 15 -12.16 -7.42 12.77
CA TYR A 15 -11.11 -8.39 13.09
C TYR A 15 -10.46 -8.15 14.47
N ILE A 16 -10.26 -6.89 14.84
CA ILE A 16 -9.74 -6.53 16.18
C ILE A 16 -10.77 -6.79 17.26
N TYR A 17 -12.04 -6.52 16.97
CA TYR A 17 -13.13 -6.81 17.89
C TYR A 17 -13.18 -8.31 18.18
N GLU A 18 -13.25 -9.14 17.14
CA GLU A 18 -13.24 -10.61 17.22
C GLU A 18 -12.03 -11.12 18.01
N TYR A 19 -10.81 -10.66 17.69
CA TYR A 19 -9.60 -11.04 18.44
C TYR A 19 -9.63 -10.66 19.94
N THR A 20 -10.38 -9.63 20.33
CA THR A 20 -10.45 -9.18 21.73
C THR A 20 -11.66 -9.70 22.50
N THR A 21 -12.59 -10.38 21.84
CA THR A 21 -13.81 -10.96 22.42
C THR A 21 -13.87 -12.47 22.32
N GLU A 22 -13.46 -13.03 21.19
CA GLU A 22 -13.48 -14.47 20.92
C GLU A 22 -12.24 -15.15 21.49
N PRO A 23 -12.35 -16.39 21.99
CA PRO A 23 -11.23 -17.15 22.54
C PRO A 23 -10.26 -17.66 21.47
N PHE A 24 -10.74 -17.85 20.24
CA PHE A 24 -9.96 -18.36 19.10
C PHE A 24 -10.28 -17.53 17.86
N VAL A 25 -9.24 -17.18 17.11
CA VAL A 25 -9.34 -16.43 15.86
C VAL A 25 -8.40 -17.05 14.85
N ASP A 26 -8.90 -17.33 13.65
CA ASP A 26 -8.14 -17.96 12.56
C ASP A 26 -7.28 -16.96 11.79
N THR A 27 -7.52 -15.66 11.96
CA THR A 27 -6.76 -14.60 11.29
C THR A 27 -5.28 -14.61 11.71
N PRO A 28 -4.35 -14.65 10.75
CA PRO A 28 -2.92 -14.62 11.03
C PRO A 28 -2.49 -13.42 11.90
N PRO A 29 -1.54 -13.59 12.85
CA PRO A 29 -1.08 -12.51 13.71
C PRO A 29 -0.55 -11.30 12.94
N LEU A 30 0.18 -11.50 11.83
CA LEU A 30 0.71 -10.40 11.01
C LEU A 30 -0.40 -9.53 10.42
N ILE A 31 -1.49 -10.14 9.96
CA ILE A 31 -2.65 -9.41 9.43
C ILE A 31 -3.31 -8.58 10.53
N LEU A 32 -3.56 -9.19 11.70
CA LEU A 32 -4.13 -8.48 12.85
C LEU A 32 -3.23 -7.33 13.32
N PHE A 33 -1.90 -7.50 13.26
CA PHE A 33 -0.93 -6.46 13.57
C PHE A 33 -1.05 -5.27 12.61
N ASN A 34 -1.08 -5.53 11.30
CA ASN A 34 -1.23 -4.51 10.27
C ASN A 34 -2.57 -3.78 10.37
N ILE A 35 -3.65 -4.51 10.62
CA ILE A 35 -4.99 -3.97 10.88
C ILE A 35 -4.95 -3.02 12.09
N ALA A 36 -4.37 -3.47 13.21
CA ALA A 36 -4.33 -2.67 14.43
C ALA A 36 -3.54 -1.37 14.21
N ARG A 37 -2.42 -1.44 13.50
CA ARG A 37 -1.59 -0.29 13.11
C ARG A 37 -2.36 0.68 12.21
N PHE A 38 -3.05 0.17 11.19
CA PHE A 38 -3.88 0.96 10.29
C PHE A 38 -4.96 1.74 11.06
N ILE A 39 -5.74 1.03 11.90
CA ILE A 39 -6.81 1.64 12.70
C ILE A 39 -6.25 2.68 13.66
N TYR A 40 -5.17 2.35 14.38
CA TYR A 40 -4.56 3.26 15.34
C TYR A 40 -4.16 4.58 14.67
N HIS A 41 -3.44 4.52 13.55
CA HIS A 41 -3.02 5.72 12.81
C HIS A 41 -4.21 6.54 12.29
N LYS A 42 -5.27 5.89 11.80
CA LYS A 42 -6.49 6.60 11.38
C LYS A 42 -7.22 7.26 12.55
N LEU A 43 -7.33 6.57 13.69
CA LEU A 43 -7.99 7.11 14.89
C LEU A 43 -7.18 8.24 15.53
N ALA A 44 -5.85 8.17 15.52
CA ALA A 44 -4.98 9.22 16.04
C ALA A 44 -5.19 10.55 15.30
N ASN A 45 -5.47 10.50 14.00
CA ASN A 45 -5.71 11.69 13.17
C ASN A 45 -7.11 12.30 13.34
N LEU A 46 -8.04 11.65 14.04
CA LEU A 46 -9.45 12.08 14.13
C LEU A 46 -9.76 13.13 15.23
N ALA A 47 -8.74 13.78 15.82
CA ALA A 47 -8.88 14.89 16.78
C ALA A 47 -9.95 14.70 17.90
N GLY A 48 -10.22 13.45 18.29
CA GLY A 48 -11.19 13.10 19.35
C GLY A 48 -12.60 12.74 18.88
N ASP A 49 -12.95 12.90 17.60
CA ASP A 49 -14.22 12.41 17.02
C ASP A 49 -14.11 10.91 16.70
N ILE A 50 -13.99 10.08 17.74
CA ILE A 50 -13.90 8.62 17.58
C ILE A 50 -15.29 8.11 17.16
N PRO A 51 -15.41 7.43 16.01
CA PRO A 51 -16.68 6.87 15.56
C PRO A 51 -17.28 5.90 16.59
N PRO A 52 -18.62 5.81 16.68
CA PRO A 52 -19.27 4.92 17.63
C PRO A 52 -18.84 3.46 17.37
N ALA A 53 -18.82 2.65 18.43
CA ALA A 53 -18.36 1.26 18.45
C ALA A 53 -16.85 1.02 18.24
N LEU A 54 -16.07 2.01 17.80
CA LEU A 54 -14.61 1.89 17.73
C LEU A 54 -13.98 2.18 19.10
N SER A 55 -13.15 1.26 19.59
CA SER A 55 -12.41 1.45 20.85
C SER A 55 -10.91 1.52 20.59
N LYS A 56 -10.33 2.71 20.81
CA LYS A 56 -8.88 2.92 20.77
C LYS A 56 -8.14 2.00 21.75
N PHE A 57 -8.73 1.74 22.92
CA PHE A 57 -8.17 0.82 23.90
C PHE A 57 -8.06 -0.61 23.35
N ARG A 58 -9.14 -1.15 22.76
CA ARG A 58 -9.10 -2.52 22.19
C ARG A 58 -8.08 -2.62 21.06
N THR A 59 -7.98 -1.59 20.22
CA THR A 59 -6.97 -1.52 19.16
C THR A 59 -5.55 -1.56 19.74
N CYS A 60 -5.22 -0.72 20.72
CA CYS A 60 -3.89 -0.72 21.32
C CYS A 60 -3.59 -2.00 22.10
N TYR A 61 -4.58 -2.57 22.78
CA TYR A 61 -4.44 -3.83 23.54
C TYR A 61 -4.20 -5.02 22.60
N ALA A 62 -4.94 -5.10 21.49
CA ALA A 62 -4.67 -6.10 20.47
C ALA A 62 -3.26 -5.92 19.87
N ALA A 63 -2.94 -4.67 19.48
CA ALA A 63 -1.65 -4.31 18.89
C ALA A 63 -0.48 -4.74 19.78
N CYS A 64 -0.49 -4.44 21.08
CA CYS A 64 0.63 -4.80 21.97
C CYS A 64 0.78 -6.32 22.17
N LYS A 65 -0.35 -7.05 22.31
CA LYS A 65 -0.31 -8.52 22.46
C LYS A 65 0.27 -9.19 21.22
N ILE A 66 -0.13 -8.74 20.03
CA ILE A 66 0.34 -9.29 18.78
C ILE A 66 1.79 -8.86 18.51
N ALA A 67 2.14 -7.60 18.77
CA ALA A 67 3.50 -7.09 18.62
C ALA A 67 4.52 -7.88 19.46
N LYS A 68 4.13 -8.35 20.65
CA LYS A 68 4.96 -9.26 21.45
C LYS A 68 5.28 -10.57 20.73
N ILE A 69 4.30 -11.15 20.03
CA ILE A 69 4.44 -12.41 19.29
C ILE A 69 5.38 -12.21 18.10
N LEU A 70 5.24 -11.08 17.40
CA LEU A 70 6.03 -10.73 16.22
C LEU A 70 7.40 -10.10 16.54
N ASN A 71 7.79 -9.98 17.81
CA ASN A 71 9.02 -9.29 18.24
C ASN A 71 9.11 -7.79 17.87
N ALA A 72 7.98 -7.11 17.65
CA ALA A 72 7.90 -5.65 17.56
C ALA A 72 7.91 -5.01 18.96
N ASN A 73 9.04 -5.13 19.67
CA ASN A 73 9.13 -4.80 21.09
C ASN A 73 9.08 -3.28 21.37
N LYS A 74 9.68 -2.45 20.51
CA LYS A 74 9.60 -0.98 20.62
C LYS A 74 8.16 -0.52 20.41
N PHE A 75 7.49 -1.01 19.36
CA PHE A 75 6.09 -0.69 19.09
C PHE A 75 5.16 -1.16 20.21
N SER A 76 5.35 -2.37 20.73
CA SER A 76 4.56 -2.91 21.86
C SER A 76 4.63 -2.01 23.09
N ARG A 77 5.85 -1.58 23.47
CA ARG A 77 6.05 -0.65 24.58
C ARG A 77 5.36 0.69 24.32
N GLN A 78 5.51 1.26 23.13
CA GLN A 78 4.82 2.50 22.75
C GLN A 78 3.29 2.39 22.89
N MET A 79 2.70 1.28 22.45
CA MET A 79 1.25 1.03 22.60
C MET A 79 0.84 0.93 24.08
N ILE A 80 1.66 0.31 24.93
CA ILE A 80 1.42 0.24 26.38
C ILE A 80 1.42 1.64 26.99
N TYR A 81 2.38 2.50 26.64
CA TYR A 81 2.39 3.89 27.10
C TYR A 81 1.12 4.63 26.68
N LEU A 82 0.74 4.53 25.40
CA LEU A 82 -0.45 5.18 24.86
C LEU A 82 -1.76 4.70 25.52
N MET A 83 -1.81 3.46 26.00
CA MET A 83 -2.98 2.94 26.73
C MET A 83 -3.11 3.49 28.15
N ARG A 84 -1.98 3.88 28.79
CA ARG A 84 -2.02 4.45 30.15
C ARG A 84 -2.80 5.77 30.19
N ASP A 85 -2.79 6.51 29.10
CA ASP A 85 -3.45 7.81 28.97
C ASP A 85 -4.93 7.71 28.57
N LEU A 86 -5.46 6.49 28.35
CA LEU A 86 -6.86 6.28 27.97
C LEU A 86 -7.77 6.12 29.21
N THR A 87 -8.93 6.77 29.19
CA THR A 87 -9.93 6.64 30.25
C THR A 87 -10.70 5.32 30.13
N PHE A 88 -10.80 4.58 31.25
CA PHE A 88 -11.47 3.29 31.31
C PHE A 88 -12.97 3.47 31.58
N THR A 89 -13.82 2.86 30.75
CA THR A 89 -15.25 2.68 31.07
C THR A 89 -15.49 1.20 31.41
N HIS A 90 -15.86 0.96 32.68
CA HIS A 90 -16.25 -0.27 33.40
C HIS A 90 -15.99 -1.69 32.80
N ASN A 91 -15.60 -2.60 33.71
CA ASN A 91 -15.52 -4.08 33.56
C ASN A 91 -14.33 -4.67 32.76
N LEU A 92 -13.14 -4.10 32.89
CA LEU A 92 -11.91 -4.62 32.26
C LEU A 92 -10.82 -5.02 33.28
N GLY A 93 -11.18 -5.30 34.53
CA GLY A 93 -10.22 -5.61 35.62
C GLY A 93 -9.18 -6.67 35.24
N ASN A 94 -9.62 -7.77 34.61
CA ASN A 94 -8.72 -8.82 34.12
C ASN A 94 -7.74 -8.30 33.05
N LYS A 95 -8.21 -7.48 32.11
CA LYS A 95 -7.35 -6.92 31.05
C LYS A 95 -6.33 -5.92 31.60
N ARG A 96 -6.63 -5.22 32.68
CA ARG A 96 -5.67 -4.31 33.35
C ARG A 96 -4.48 -5.09 33.90
N ILE A 97 -4.73 -6.21 34.57
CA ILE A 97 -3.67 -7.09 35.09
C ILE A 97 -2.82 -7.64 33.94
N GLU A 98 -3.45 -8.11 32.85
CA GLU A 98 -2.72 -8.55 31.65
C GLU A 98 -1.83 -7.45 31.06
N ILE A 99 -2.30 -6.20 31.02
CA ILE A 99 -1.50 -5.06 30.52
C ILE A 99 -0.30 -4.79 31.44
N GLU A 100 -0.48 -4.85 32.75
CA GLU A 100 0.61 -4.67 33.73
C GLU A 100 1.66 -5.79 33.59
N GLN A 101 1.22 -7.04 33.40
CA GLN A 101 2.11 -8.17 33.12
C GLN A 101 2.88 -7.98 31.80
N LEU A 102 2.17 -7.61 30.72
CA LEU A 102 2.80 -7.32 29.43
C LEU A 102 3.82 -6.18 29.54
N ALA A 103 3.53 -5.13 30.31
CA ALA A 103 4.47 -4.04 30.53
C ALA A 103 5.78 -4.52 31.17
N LEU A 104 5.68 -5.34 32.23
CA LEU A 104 6.84 -5.92 32.91
C LEU A 104 7.63 -6.86 31.98
N GLU A 105 6.94 -7.73 31.23
CA GLU A 105 7.59 -8.59 30.24
C GLU A 105 8.33 -7.78 29.17
N MET A 106 7.72 -6.70 28.69
CA MET A 106 8.32 -5.87 27.65
C MET A 106 9.55 -5.15 28.17
N GLU A 107 9.63 -4.76 29.44
CA GLU A 107 10.82 -4.14 30.05
C GLU A 107 12.06 -5.05 29.99
N ALA A 108 11.87 -6.36 30.05
CA ALA A 108 12.95 -7.34 29.93
C ALA A 108 13.46 -7.56 28.49
N ARG A 109 12.73 -7.10 27.47
CA ARG A 109 13.11 -7.24 26.04
C ARG A 109 13.93 -6.06 25.52
N THR A 110 14.51 -6.17 24.32
CA THR A 110 15.20 -5.04 23.68
C THR A 110 14.20 -3.98 23.20
N PHE A 111 14.61 -2.71 23.18
CA PHE A 111 13.81 -1.61 22.61
C PHE A 111 14.04 -1.49 21.10
N THR A 112 13.80 -2.56 20.37
CA THR A 112 13.98 -2.64 18.92
C THR A 112 12.81 -3.41 18.32
N ASP A 113 12.41 -3.02 17.12
CA ASP A 113 11.43 -3.76 16.33
C ASP A 113 12.16 -4.61 15.30
N ASP A 114 11.53 -5.69 14.88
CA ASP A 114 12.00 -6.50 13.75
C ASP A 114 11.97 -5.66 12.46
N HIS A 115 13.04 -5.73 11.68
CA HIS A 115 13.20 -4.97 10.44
C HIS A 115 12.20 -5.42 9.37
N ASP A 116 11.82 -6.69 9.36
CA ASP A 116 10.91 -7.26 8.35
C ASP A 116 9.47 -6.75 8.53
N LEU A 117 9.14 -6.21 9.71
CA LEU A 117 7.82 -5.63 9.99
C LEU A 117 7.72 -4.16 9.55
N LEU A 118 8.84 -3.52 9.22
CA LEU A 118 8.86 -2.09 8.93
C LEU A 118 8.23 -1.81 7.56
N PRO A 119 7.17 -0.97 7.48
CA PRO A 119 6.55 -0.60 6.20
C PRO A 119 7.55 0.07 5.24
N LEU A 120 7.75 -0.55 4.09
CA LEU A 120 8.51 0.01 2.99
C LEU A 120 7.69 1.07 2.23
N CYS A 121 8.26 2.26 2.04
CA CYS A 121 7.70 3.23 1.11
C CYS A 121 8.15 2.92 -0.31
N TYR A 122 7.23 2.53 -1.17
CA TYR A 122 7.56 2.25 -2.58
C TYR A 122 7.99 3.49 -3.37
N ARG A 123 7.74 4.71 -2.87
CA ARG A 123 8.21 5.96 -3.50
C ARG A 123 9.71 6.22 -3.34
N CYS A 124 10.22 6.12 -2.11
CA CYS A 124 11.61 6.49 -1.79
C CYS A 124 12.44 5.35 -1.19
N SER A 125 11.87 4.14 -1.13
CA SER A 125 12.48 2.94 -0.55
C SER A 125 12.87 3.09 0.93
N HIS A 126 12.27 4.05 1.64
CA HIS A 126 12.48 4.25 3.06
C HIS A 126 11.64 3.28 3.88
N HIS A 127 12.25 2.59 4.85
CA HIS A 127 11.56 1.79 5.85
C HIS A 127 11.09 2.70 6.97
N ASN A 128 9.77 2.75 7.21
CA ASN A 128 9.19 3.67 8.17
C ASN A 128 8.99 2.97 9.51
N GLU A 129 9.01 3.75 10.60
CA GLU A 129 8.70 3.20 11.91
C GLU A 129 7.25 2.70 11.98
N LEU A 130 7.03 1.66 12.79
CA LEU A 130 5.70 1.06 12.98
C LEU A 130 4.69 2.05 13.55
N LEU A 131 5.13 2.95 14.44
CA LEU A 131 4.34 4.05 14.96
C LEU A 131 4.85 5.37 14.37
N ASN A 132 4.19 5.84 13.32
CA ASN A 132 4.54 7.09 12.65
C ASN A 132 3.61 8.22 13.11
N ALA A 133 4.17 9.38 13.47
CA ALA A 133 3.41 10.57 13.82
C ALA A 133 2.48 11.05 12.69
N ARG A 134 2.86 10.83 11.44
CA ARG A 134 2.02 11.14 10.25
C ARG A 134 0.97 10.06 9.95
N GLY A 135 1.04 8.93 10.65
CA GLY A 135 0.17 7.79 10.43
C GLY A 135 0.53 6.97 9.20
N ASN A 136 -0.42 6.78 8.29
CA ASN A 136 -0.28 5.89 7.13
C ASN A 136 0.34 6.60 5.91
N GLU A 137 1.43 7.31 6.15
CA GLU A 137 2.21 8.04 5.15
C GLU A 137 3.70 7.82 5.41
N CYS A 138 4.53 8.03 4.39
CA CYS A 138 5.98 7.98 4.57
C CYS A 138 6.48 9.17 5.39
N SER A 139 7.31 8.90 6.40
CA SER A 139 7.97 9.94 7.22
C SER A 139 8.98 10.77 6.42
N SER A 140 9.59 10.20 5.38
CA SER A 140 10.64 10.88 4.58
C SER A 140 10.08 11.68 3.40
N CYS A 141 9.26 11.06 2.54
CA CYS A 141 8.77 11.71 1.31
C CYS A 141 7.30 12.15 1.38
N GLY A 142 6.57 11.81 2.45
CA GLY A 142 5.15 12.13 2.63
C GLY A 142 4.18 11.34 1.73
N SER A 143 4.65 10.36 0.96
CA SER A 143 3.78 9.54 0.12
C SER A 143 2.78 8.75 0.98
N PRO A 144 1.47 8.80 0.68
CA PRO A 144 0.50 7.97 1.37
C PRO A 144 0.74 6.49 1.04
N PHE A 145 0.51 5.61 2.03
CA PHE A 145 0.54 4.17 1.80
C PHE A 145 -0.79 3.69 1.20
N VAL A 146 -0.69 2.89 0.15
CA VAL A 146 -1.80 2.12 -0.39
C VAL A 146 -1.73 0.74 0.23
N LEU A 147 -2.81 0.27 0.86
CA LEU A 147 -2.83 -0.98 1.62
C LEU A 147 -3.69 -2.04 0.92
N SER A 148 -3.29 -3.30 1.07
CA SER A 148 -4.14 -4.46 0.78
C SER A 148 -5.30 -4.50 1.77
N PHE A 149 -6.55 -4.58 1.32
CA PHE A 149 -7.71 -4.68 2.22
C PHE A 149 -8.00 -6.12 2.70
N LEU A 150 -7.02 -7.02 2.58
CA LEU A 150 -7.02 -8.34 3.23
C LEU A 150 -5.90 -8.41 4.27
N SER A 151 -4.64 -8.30 3.85
CA SER A 151 -3.47 -8.37 4.74
C SER A 151 -3.11 -7.06 5.44
N PHE A 152 -3.63 -5.92 4.96
CA PHE A 152 -3.27 -4.56 5.42
C PHE A 152 -1.78 -4.22 5.27
N ASP A 153 -1.06 -4.97 4.43
CA ASP A 153 0.30 -4.66 4.01
C ASP A 153 0.35 -3.55 2.97
N VAL A 154 1.50 -2.87 2.89
CA VAL A 154 1.73 -1.79 1.94
C VAL A 154 1.95 -2.40 0.55
N LEU A 155 1.14 -1.97 -0.41
CA LEU A 155 1.20 -2.41 -1.80
C LEU A 155 2.20 -1.57 -2.61
N PRO A 156 2.81 -2.16 -3.66
CA PRO A 156 3.76 -1.49 -4.56
C PRO A 156 3.11 -0.50 -5.52
N LEU A 157 2.20 0.34 -5.00
CA LEU A 157 1.44 1.34 -5.75
C LEU A 157 1.84 2.74 -5.35
N VAL A 158 2.03 3.60 -6.36
CA VAL A 158 2.23 5.05 -6.17
C VAL A 158 1.11 5.81 -6.87
N GLU A 159 0.42 6.67 -6.11
CA GLU A 159 -0.58 7.60 -6.64
C GLU A 159 0.11 8.70 -7.44
N PHE A 160 -0.40 8.97 -8.63
CA PHE A 160 0.02 10.10 -9.44
C PHE A 160 -1.18 10.95 -9.84
N ILE A 161 -0.92 12.22 -10.13
CA ILE A 161 -1.93 13.21 -10.43
C ILE A 161 -1.73 13.72 -11.86
N LEU A 162 -2.84 13.91 -12.55
CA LEU A 162 -2.86 14.54 -13.86
C LEU A 162 -2.94 16.06 -13.72
N PRO A 163 -2.17 16.82 -14.52
CA PRO A 163 -2.30 18.27 -14.55
C PRO A 163 -3.68 18.71 -15.07
N SER A 164 -4.11 19.91 -14.67
CA SER A 164 -5.48 20.40 -14.88
C SER A 164 -5.90 20.60 -16.34
N ASP A 165 -4.94 20.55 -17.25
CA ASP A 165 -5.13 20.68 -18.69
C ASP A 165 -5.49 19.34 -19.38
N ILE A 166 -5.46 18.22 -18.65
CA ILE A 166 -5.78 16.88 -19.17
C ILE A 166 -7.06 16.39 -18.49
N ASN A 167 -8.08 16.04 -19.29
CA ASN A 167 -9.28 15.38 -18.77
C ASN A 167 -9.01 13.88 -18.53
N ASP A 168 -9.77 13.25 -17.63
CA ASP A 168 -9.59 11.84 -17.29
C ASP A 168 -9.78 10.91 -18.51
N GLU A 169 -10.73 11.19 -19.39
CA GLU A 169 -10.96 10.43 -20.64
C GLU A 169 -9.84 10.64 -21.67
N ASP A 170 -9.30 11.86 -21.75
CA ASP A 170 -8.16 12.14 -22.63
C ASP A 170 -6.92 11.40 -22.14
N ALA A 171 -6.70 11.34 -20.83
CA ALA A 171 -5.59 10.60 -20.24
C ALA A 171 -5.70 9.10 -20.48
N LEU A 172 -6.91 8.53 -20.40
CA LEU A 172 -7.18 7.14 -20.74
C LEU A 172 -6.84 6.86 -22.22
N THR A 173 -7.30 7.72 -23.12
CA THR A 173 -6.97 7.63 -24.56
C THR A 173 -5.48 7.75 -24.83
N LEU A 174 -4.76 8.62 -24.09
CA LEU A 174 -3.31 8.80 -24.21
C LEU A 174 -2.51 7.60 -23.68
N LEU A 175 -3.04 6.89 -22.69
CA LEU A 175 -2.44 5.68 -22.14
C LEU A 175 -2.62 4.51 -23.12
N GLU A 176 -3.81 4.35 -23.71
CA GLU A 176 -4.10 3.28 -24.68
C GLU A 176 -3.37 3.44 -26.02
N GLN A 177 -2.87 4.64 -26.31
CA GLN A 177 -2.00 4.87 -27.47
C GLN A 177 -0.68 4.11 -27.28
N VAL A 178 -0.46 3.07 -28.10
CA VAL A 178 0.77 2.28 -28.14
C VAL A 178 1.99 3.22 -28.11
N PRO A 179 3.00 2.96 -27.25
CA PRO A 179 4.20 3.79 -27.18
C PRO A 179 4.86 3.87 -28.57
N ASN A 180 4.85 5.05 -29.17
CA ASN A 180 5.49 5.31 -30.47
C ASN A 180 7.02 5.05 -30.47
N SER A 181 7.61 4.68 -29.34
CA SER A 181 9.03 4.33 -29.21
C SER A 181 9.43 3.02 -29.90
N GLN A 182 8.49 2.23 -30.43
CA GLN A 182 8.80 1.05 -31.26
C GLN A 182 8.77 1.29 -32.78
N LEU A 183 8.42 2.49 -33.24
CA LEU A 183 8.27 2.78 -34.69
C LEU A 183 9.48 3.51 -35.31
N GLU A 184 10.48 3.90 -34.53
CA GLU A 184 11.69 4.58 -35.04
C GLU A 184 12.96 3.74 -34.82
N SER A 185 13.01 2.54 -35.43
CA SER A 185 14.29 1.83 -35.64
C SER A 185 14.31 1.04 -36.95
N SER A 186 13.91 1.68 -38.04
CA SER A 186 14.12 1.13 -39.38
C SER A 186 14.48 2.23 -40.39
N THR A 187 15.67 2.81 -40.20
CA THR A 187 16.43 3.37 -41.31
C THR A 187 17.17 2.24 -42.02
N PRO A 188 17.02 2.08 -43.35
CA PRO A 188 17.64 0.97 -44.10
C PRO A 188 19.09 1.32 -44.42
N SER A 189 20.04 0.83 -43.62
CA SER A 189 21.46 0.93 -43.97
C SER A 189 21.87 -0.17 -44.96
N ALA A 190 22.49 0.29 -46.04
CA ALA A 190 22.88 -0.45 -47.22
C ALA A 190 23.80 -1.65 -46.94
N ARG A 191 23.63 -2.67 -47.77
CA ARG A 191 24.44 -3.88 -47.87
C ARG A 191 25.91 -3.55 -48.20
N THR A 192 26.85 -4.22 -47.54
CA THR A 192 28.11 -4.67 -48.15
C THR A 192 28.56 -5.96 -47.46
N ASN A 193 28.68 -7.03 -48.26
CA ASN A 193 29.17 -8.34 -47.86
C ASN A 193 30.68 -8.31 -47.64
N GLN A 194 31.18 -8.99 -46.60
CA GLN A 194 32.23 -10.02 -46.76
C GLN A 194 32.49 -10.81 -45.47
N SER A 195 32.60 -12.11 -45.69
CA SER A 195 32.96 -13.21 -44.80
C SER A 195 34.31 -13.03 -44.09
N THR A 196 34.41 -13.48 -42.83
CA THR A 196 35.30 -14.60 -42.35
C THR A 196 35.59 -14.48 -40.83
N MET A 197 35.51 -15.63 -40.16
CA MET A 197 36.06 -16.00 -38.84
C MET A 197 35.44 -15.46 -37.53
N ASN A 198 34.86 -16.41 -36.79
CA ASN A 198 34.57 -16.33 -35.36
C ASN A 198 35.84 -15.98 -34.56
N ARG A 199 35.85 -14.78 -33.96
CA ARG A 199 36.74 -14.43 -32.86
C ARG A 199 35.89 -13.87 -31.73
N LEU A 200 35.66 -14.68 -30.70
CA LEU A 200 35.10 -14.22 -29.43
C LEU A 200 36.11 -13.25 -28.81
N VAL A 201 35.82 -11.96 -28.91
CA VAL A 201 36.47 -10.91 -28.13
C VAL A 201 35.52 -10.60 -26.98
N ILE A 202 35.88 -11.04 -25.77
CA ILE A 202 35.23 -10.56 -24.55
C ILE A 202 35.79 -9.16 -24.32
N THR A 203 35.09 -8.13 -24.81
CA THR A 203 35.24 -6.76 -24.31
C THR A 203 34.34 -6.61 -23.09
N GLU A 204 34.93 -6.77 -21.91
CA GLU A 204 34.43 -6.19 -20.68
C GLU A 204 34.48 -4.66 -20.80
N GLN A 205 33.40 -4.05 -21.29
CA GLN A 205 33.02 -2.65 -21.05
C GLN A 205 31.83 -2.28 -21.93
N GLY A 206 30.67 -2.06 -21.31
CA GLY A 206 29.46 -1.64 -22.01
C GLY A 206 28.30 -1.39 -21.06
N ASN A 207 28.37 -0.28 -20.30
CA ASN A 207 27.26 0.43 -19.65
C ASN A 207 26.00 -0.39 -19.33
N ALA A 208 25.96 -0.97 -18.13
CA ALA A 208 24.70 -1.20 -17.45
C ALA A 208 24.11 0.15 -17.04
N ALA A 209 23.44 0.85 -17.96
CA ALA A 209 22.58 1.98 -17.61
C ALA A 209 21.59 1.47 -16.55
N ARG A 210 21.60 2.09 -15.37
CA ARG A 210 20.70 1.73 -14.26
C ARG A 210 19.26 1.77 -14.77
N ALA A 211 18.39 0.88 -14.28
CA ALA A 211 16.97 0.87 -14.65
C ALA A 211 16.29 2.24 -14.47
N GLU A 212 16.83 3.08 -13.58
CA GLU A 212 16.47 4.49 -13.35
C GLU A 212 16.56 5.39 -14.61
N ASP A 213 17.42 5.07 -15.58
CA ASP A 213 17.55 5.82 -16.84
C ASP A 213 16.59 5.35 -17.93
N LYS A 214 16.00 4.15 -17.79
CA LYS A 214 15.07 3.60 -18.79
C LYS A 214 13.62 4.01 -18.54
N ASP A 215 13.24 4.28 -17.30
CA ASP A 215 11.86 4.63 -16.95
C ASP A 215 11.71 6.11 -16.54
N PRO A 216 11.13 6.95 -17.41
CA PRO A 216 10.90 8.36 -17.13
C PRO A 216 10.04 8.63 -15.89
N PHE A 217 9.19 7.69 -15.48
CA PHE A 217 8.33 7.85 -14.30
C PHE A 217 9.13 7.64 -13.01
N LEU A 218 10.02 6.64 -12.93
CA LEU A 218 10.91 6.45 -11.76
C LEU A 218 11.78 7.69 -11.53
N LYS A 219 12.27 8.30 -12.61
CA LYS A 219 13.03 9.55 -12.55
C LYS A 219 12.21 10.75 -12.05
N LYS A 220 10.89 10.76 -12.26
CA LYS A 220 10.00 11.81 -11.73
C LYS A 220 9.62 11.54 -10.28
N MET A 221 9.50 10.27 -9.92
CA MET A 221 9.19 9.80 -8.56
C MET A 221 10.30 10.10 -7.55
N SER A 222 11.56 9.98 -7.97
CA SER A 222 12.74 10.33 -7.17
C SER A 222 12.88 11.83 -6.88
N LYS A 223 12.15 12.68 -7.61
CA LYS A 223 12.03 14.12 -7.34
C LYS A 223 10.98 14.36 -6.27
N TYR A 224 11.33 14.17 -5.02
CA TYR A 224 10.52 14.52 -3.85
C TYR A 224 11.21 15.58 -2.99
N SER A 225 10.44 16.34 -2.22
CA SER A 225 11.01 17.21 -1.20
C SER A 225 11.49 16.33 -0.05
N SER A 226 12.75 16.49 0.37
CA SER A 226 13.24 15.86 1.61
C SER A 226 12.56 16.43 2.85
N ASN A 227 11.86 17.56 2.73
CA ASN A 227 11.02 18.08 3.81
C ASN A 227 9.66 17.36 3.80
N PRO A 228 9.33 16.58 4.83
CA PRO A 228 8.09 15.81 4.87
C PRO A 228 6.83 16.70 4.81
N ASP A 229 6.87 17.90 5.38
CA ASP A 229 5.71 18.81 5.47
C ASP A 229 5.32 19.42 4.11
N GLU A 230 6.20 19.33 3.12
CA GLU A 230 5.97 19.81 1.75
C GLU A 230 5.76 18.65 0.78
N TYR A 231 4.75 17.82 1.05
CA TYR A 231 4.42 16.70 0.17
C TYR A 231 4.08 17.20 -1.25
N ARG A 232 4.85 16.74 -2.23
CA ARG A 232 4.60 16.99 -3.66
C ARG A 232 4.18 15.69 -4.34
N PRO A 233 2.93 15.57 -4.82
CA PRO A 233 2.48 14.39 -5.55
C PRO A 233 3.25 14.24 -6.86
N VAL A 234 3.32 13.00 -7.38
CA VAL A 234 3.92 12.74 -8.69
C VAL A 234 2.95 13.25 -9.76
N VAL A 235 3.32 14.32 -10.47
CA VAL A 235 2.51 14.86 -11.58
C VAL A 235 2.95 14.20 -12.88
N VAL A 236 2.03 13.69 -13.69
CA VAL A 236 2.35 12.98 -14.94
C VAL A 236 1.85 13.79 -16.13
N ASP A 237 2.77 14.16 -17.03
CA ASP A 237 2.44 14.97 -18.20
C ASP A 237 2.02 14.06 -19.37
N ARG A 238 1.40 14.62 -20.43
CA ARG A 238 0.96 13.87 -21.63
C ARG A 238 2.05 12.98 -22.23
N ALA A 239 3.28 13.47 -22.30
CA ALA A 239 4.41 12.70 -22.84
C ALA A 239 4.77 11.50 -21.97
N LEU A 240 4.64 11.63 -20.64
CA LEU A 240 4.90 10.55 -19.71
C LEU A 240 3.77 9.52 -19.74
N LEU A 241 2.50 9.94 -19.84
CA LEU A 241 1.35 9.04 -20.03
C LEU A 241 1.55 8.12 -21.24
N LYS A 242 1.94 8.67 -22.40
CA LYS A 242 2.17 7.90 -23.63
C LYS A 242 3.35 6.92 -23.54
N ALA A 243 4.30 7.18 -22.65
CA ALA A 243 5.48 6.35 -22.47
C ALA A 243 5.26 5.25 -21.41
N MET A 244 4.19 5.34 -20.62
CA MET A 244 3.87 4.35 -19.60
C MET A 244 3.19 3.12 -20.21
N ASP A 245 3.47 1.96 -19.63
CA ASP A 245 2.76 0.73 -19.95
C ASP A 245 1.35 0.76 -19.32
N PRO A 246 0.28 0.63 -20.10
CA PRO A 246 -1.09 0.58 -19.60
C PRO A 246 -1.33 -0.55 -18.59
N SER A 247 -0.62 -1.68 -18.73
CA SER A 247 -0.77 -2.84 -17.85
C SER A 247 -0.29 -2.59 -16.42
N LEU A 248 0.54 -1.56 -16.21
CA LEU A 248 1.08 -1.19 -14.90
C LEU A 248 0.30 -0.05 -14.24
N VAL A 249 -0.83 0.37 -14.81
CA VAL A 249 -1.60 1.54 -14.34
C VAL A 249 -3.01 1.14 -13.95
N PHE A 250 -3.40 1.46 -12.71
CA PHE A 250 -4.77 1.33 -12.24
C PHE A 250 -5.51 2.66 -12.30
N ILE A 251 -6.74 2.60 -12.84
CA ILE A 251 -7.62 3.75 -12.99
C ILE A 251 -8.85 3.57 -12.09
N CYS A 252 -8.85 4.22 -10.93
CA CYS A 252 -9.98 4.22 -10.01
C CYS A 252 -11.01 5.26 -10.43
N LYS A 253 -12.00 4.80 -11.21
CA LYS A 253 -13.12 5.63 -11.69
C LYS A 253 -14.06 5.93 -10.53
N TRP A 254 -14.35 7.21 -10.34
CA TRP A 254 -15.33 7.69 -9.37
C TRP A 254 -16.38 8.52 -10.09
N SER A 255 -17.62 8.46 -9.62
CA SER A 255 -18.69 9.32 -10.13
C SER A 255 -18.47 10.77 -9.68
N PHE A 256 -18.87 11.72 -10.52
CA PHE A 256 -18.92 13.14 -10.18
C PHE A 256 -19.61 13.34 -8.81
N PRO A 257 -19.08 14.18 -7.90
CA PRO A 257 -18.02 15.19 -8.08
C PRO A 257 -16.58 14.72 -7.79
N LEU A 258 -16.35 13.42 -7.56
CA LEU A 258 -15.02 12.90 -7.27
C LEU A 258 -14.21 12.71 -8.56
N ARG A 259 -12.94 13.13 -8.56
CA ARG A 259 -12.01 12.89 -9.68
C ARG A 259 -11.51 11.46 -9.68
N TRP A 260 -11.11 10.97 -10.85
CA TRP A 260 -10.48 9.67 -10.95
C TRP A 260 -9.12 9.70 -10.24
N LYS A 261 -8.74 8.54 -9.71
CA LYS A 261 -7.43 8.36 -9.09
C LYS A 261 -6.60 7.40 -9.91
N TRP A 262 -5.34 7.75 -10.07
CA TRP A 262 -4.41 7.03 -10.92
C TRP A 262 -3.28 6.47 -10.07
N TYR A 263 -3.04 5.18 -10.21
CA TYR A 263 -1.99 4.47 -9.48
C TYR A 263 -1.10 3.74 -10.47
N ARG A 264 0.21 3.71 -10.19
CA ARG A 264 1.16 2.92 -10.96
C ARG A 264 1.78 1.84 -10.09
N ILE A 265 1.86 0.62 -10.62
CA ILE A 265 2.62 -0.49 -10.03
C ILE A 265 4.11 -0.21 -10.22
N ILE A 266 4.87 -0.24 -9.12
CA ILE A 266 6.33 0.00 -9.12
C ILE A 266 7.11 -1.32 -9.18
N VAL A 267 6.54 -2.40 -8.64
CA VAL A 267 7.15 -3.73 -8.57
C VAL A 267 6.22 -4.72 -9.27
N PRO A 268 6.36 -4.93 -10.59
CA PRO A 268 5.50 -5.84 -11.36
C PRO A 268 5.51 -7.29 -10.87
N GLU A 269 6.59 -7.72 -10.21
CA GLU A 269 6.75 -9.05 -9.62
C GLU A 269 5.80 -9.29 -8.43
N GLN A 270 5.23 -8.22 -7.87
CA GLN A 270 4.20 -8.26 -6.83
C GLN A 270 2.88 -7.79 -7.44
N PRO A 271 2.12 -8.69 -8.10
CA PRO A 271 0.90 -8.32 -8.79
C PRO A 271 -0.17 -7.87 -7.78
N VAL A 272 -0.87 -6.81 -8.14
CA VAL A 272 -1.92 -6.18 -7.32
C VAL A 272 -3.26 -6.38 -8.00
N GLY A 273 -4.27 -6.81 -7.25
CA GLY A 273 -5.66 -6.88 -7.67
C GLY A 273 -6.44 -5.65 -7.20
N ARG A 274 -7.50 -5.29 -7.94
CA ARG A 274 -8.44 -4.22 -7.54
C ARG A 274 -9.88 -4.66 -7.77
N CYS A 275 -10.74 -4.44 -6.79
CA CYS A 275 -12.19 -4.59 -6.96
C CYS A 275 -12.74 -3.45 -7.84
N ARG A 276 -13.47 -3.79 -8.91
CA ARG A 276 -14.04 -2.81 -9.85
C ARG A 276 -15.18 -1.99 -9.25
N HIS A 277 -15.78 -2.46 -8.16
CA HIS A 277 -16.91 -1.78 -7.51
C HIS A 277 -16.48 -0.81 -6.41
N CYS A 278 -15.63 -1.24 -5.48
CA CYS A 278 -15.22 -0.41 -4.34
C CYS A 278 -13.85 0.26 -4.51
N ASN A 279 -13.14 0.00 -5.61
CA ASN A 279 -11.79 0.53 -5.88
C ASN A 279 -10.77 0.22 -4.77
N LYS A 280 -10.98 -0.85 -3.98
CA LYS A 280 -10.01 -1.34 -3.00
C LYS A 280 -8.98 -2.24 -3.67
N PHE A 281 -7.75 -2.16 -3.19
CA PHE A 281 -6.61 -2.92 -3.67
C PHE A 281 -6.28 -4.07 -2.74
N TYR A 282 -5.63 -5.09 -3.30
CA TYR A 282 -5.28 -6.34 -2.66
C TYR A 282 -4.03 -6.92 -3.34
N HIS A 283 -3.30 -7.82 -2.68
CA HIS A 283 -2.41 -8.70 -3.45
C HIS A 283 -3.26 -9.60 -4.36
N ASN A 284 -2.81 -9.83 -5.59
CA ASN A 284 -3.65 -10.48 -6.61
C ASN A 284 -4.03 -11.92 -6.22
N ASP A 285 -3.07 -12.67 -5.70
CA ASP A 285 -3.23 -14.03 -5.18
C ASP A 285 -4.22 -14.10 -4.00
N GLU A 286 -4.07 -13.20 -3.02
CA GLU A 286 -5.01 -13.09 -1.89
C GLU A 286 -6.44 -12.77 -2.37
N PHE A 287 -6.57 -11.89 -3.36
CA PHE A 287 -7.86 -11.47 -3.88
C PHE A 287 -8.56 -12.56 -4.68
N GLU A 288 -7.83 -13.24 -5.58
CA GLU A 288 -8.35 -14.36 -6.35
C GLU A 288 -8.84 -15.48 -5.43
N LEU A 289 -8.04 -15.85 -4.42
CA LEU A 289 -8.44 -16.84 -3.43
C LEU A 289 -9.71 -16.42 -2.68
N ALA A 290 -9.77 -15.18 -2.19
CA ALA A 290 -10.92 -14.69 -1.45
C ALA A 290 -12.20 -14.61 -2.31
N LEU A 291 -12.06 -14.29 -3.61
CA LEU A 291 -13.17 -14.34 -4.57
C LEU A 291 -13.70 -15.76 -4.75
N LEU A 292 -12.81 -16.77 -4.82
CA LEU A 292 -13.19 -18.18 -4.94
C LEU A 292 -13.89 -18.70 -3.67
N GLU A 293 -13.38 -18.33 -2.49
CA GLU A 293 -13.95 -18.78 -1.21
C GLU A 293 -15.29 -18.12 -0.88
N GLN A 294 -15.41 -16.81 -1.11
CA GLN A 294 -16.56 -16.02 -0.65
C GLN A 294 -17.55 -15.70 -1.78
N GLY A 295 -17.18 -15.92 -3.04
CA GLY A 295 -18.02 -15.63 -4.21
C GLY A 295 -18.24 -14.14 -4.46
N GLY A 296 -17.36 -13.27 -3.96
CA GLY A 296 -17.44 -11.82 -4.12
C GLY A 296 -16.35 -11.07 -3.37
N CYS A 297 -16.25 -9.76 -3.61
CA CYS A 297 -15.19 -8.93 -2.99
C CYS A 297 -15.29 -8.95 -1.45
N PRO A 298 -14.18 -9.20 -0.71
CA PRO A 298 -14.20 -9.28 0.75
C PRO A 298 -14.71 -8.03 1.45
N PHE A 299 -14.46 -6.87 0.86
CA PHE A 299 -14.86 -5.58 1.43
C PHE A 299 -16.30 -5.20 1.09
N CYS A 300 -16.67 -5.17 -0.20
CA CYS A 300 -17.98 -4.68 -0.63
C CYS A 300 -19.01 -5.78 -0.90
N ARG A 301 -18.60 -7.06 -0.86
CA ARG A 301 -19.42 -8.26 -1.10
C ARG A 301 -20.09 -8.31 -2.48
N ASN A 302 -19.64 -7.48 -3.41
CA ASN A 302 -20.15 -7.50 -4.78
C ASN A 302 -19.64 -8.74 -5.50
N LYS A 303 -20.57 -9.48 -6.13
CA LYS A 303 -20.30 -10.71 -6.88
C LYS A 303 -19.87 -10.48 -8.31
N LYS A 304 -20.03 -9.26 -8.85
CA LYS A 304 -19.69 -8.97 -10.26
C LYS A 304 -18.20 -9.12 -10.62
N ASP A 305 -17.33 -9.30 -9.63
CA ASP A 305 -15.90 -9.59 -9.85
C ASP A 305 -15.61 -11.10 -10.01
N THR A 306 -16.61 -12.00 -9.91
CA THR A 306 -16.42 -13.46 -10.07
C THR A 306 -16.27 -13.93 -11.52
N ASP A 307 -16.49 -13.05 -12.51
CA ASP A 307 -16.29 -13.36 -13.92
C ASP A 307 -14.77 -13.34 -14.25
N LEU A 308 -14.05 -14.33 -13.71
CA LEU A 308 -12.60 -14.56 -13.84
C LEU A 308 -12.15 -14.96 -15.26
N THR A 309 -13.01 -14.85 -16.28
CA THR A 309 -12.71 -15.22 -17.67
C THR A 309 -12.62 -14.04 -18.64
N GLY A 310 -12.53 -12.81 -18.14
CA GLY A 310 -12.49 -11.60 -18.97
C GLY A 310 -11.33 -10.70 -18.63
N GLU A 311 -10.16 -11.06 -19.18
CA GLU A 311 -8.99 -10.21 -19.39
C GLU A 311 -8.33 -9.60 -18.12
N TYR A 312 -7.09 -10.02 -17.88
CA TYR A 312 -6.11 -9.30 -17.05
C TYR A 312 -5.68 -7.97 -17.71
N THR A 313 -6.62 -7.25 -18.33
CA THR A 313 -6.40 -5.93 -18.90
C THR A 313 -6.82 -4.88 -17.88
N CYS A 314 -5.85 -4.01 -17.55
CA CYS A 314 -6.11 -2.75 -16.90
C CYS A 314 -7.17 -1.98 -17.71
N HIS A 315 -8.35 -1.77 -17.10
CA HIS A 315 -9.39 -0.87 -17.59
C HIS A 315 -10.02 -0.07 -16.43
#